data_AF-A0A926VXB9-F1
#
_entry.id   AF-A0A926VXB9-F1
#
_cell.length_a   1.000
_cell.length_b   1.000
_cell.length_c   1.000
_cell.angle_alpha   90.00
_cell.angle_beta   90.00
_cell.angle_gamma   90.00
#
_symmetry.space_group_name_H-M   'P 1'
#
loop_
_entity.id
_entity.type
_entity.pdbx_description
1 polymer ?
#
loop_
_entity_poly.entity_id
_entity_poly.type
_entity_poly.pdbx_seq_one_letter_code
_entity_poly.pdbx_strand_id
1 'polypeptide(L)'
;MKNLQHTNPDPDFEKLFVQINPKIANTFTDEQLEAVIRSFGSHGWARHPLDIKVSVPIPGLRFYLVLLAGSERRSQERLRSSKGLYPFWTVGNALFLIGFIIILLACSYILFPFVLSLITTRYTSSSPTLIPWIGDGFECEHTHRVWHDGKCWYYEHSPNF
;
A
#
# COMPACT_ATOMS: atom_id res chain seq x y z
N MET A 1 -17.51 39.70 23.84
CA MET A 1 -17.26 38.29 23.47
C MET A 1 -18.53 37.52 23.80
N LYS A 2 -19.20 36.91 22.81
CA LYS A 2 -20.43 36.12 23.04
C LYS A 2 -20.07 34.80 23.72
N ASN A 3 -20.86 34.41 24.71
CA ASN A 3 -20.53 33.35 25.67
C ASN A 3 -20.95 31.98 25.13
N LEU A 4 -20.01 31.24 24.52
CA LEU A 4 -20.20 29.92 23.91
C LEU A 4 -20.19 28.77 24.96
N GLN A 5 -20.86 28.95 26.09
CA GLN A 5 -20.74 28.05 27.25
C GLN A 5 -21.48 26.70 27.13
N HIS A 6 -22.11 26.37 26.00
CA HIS A 6 -22.98 25.19 25.94
C HIS A 6 -22.66 24.13 24.88
N THR A 7 -21.62 24.31 24.08
CA THR A 7 -21.18 23.31 23.12
C THR A 7 -19.67 23.34 23.09
N ASN A 8 -19.03 22.21 23.44
CA ASN A 8 -17.60 22.04 23.19
C ASN A 8 -17.45 22.05 21.65
N PRO A 9 -16.99 23.15 21.03
CA PRO A 9 -17.01 23.26 19.58
C PRO A 9 -16.01 22.26 19.02
N ASP A 10 -16.35 21.62 17.90
CA ASP A 10 -15.40 20.78 17.18
C ASP A 10 -14.12 21.61 16.88
N PRO A 11 -12.90 21.11 17.11
CA PRO A 11 -11.67 21.82 16.79
C PRO A 11 -11.58 22.28 15.32
N ASP A 12 -12.32 21.67 14.40
CA ASP A 12 -12.41 22.11 13.01
C ASP A 12 -13.36 23.30 12.81
N PHE A 13 -14.38 23.45 13.66
CA PHE A 13 -15.26 24.62 13.66
C PHE A 13 -14.50 25.88 14.07
N GLU A 14 -13.68 25.82 15.12
CA GLU A 14 -12.91 26.98 15.59
C GLU A 14 -11.96 27.49 14.50
N LYS A 15 -11.26 26.59 13.80
CA LYS A 15 -10.35 26.94 12.70
C LYS A 15 -11.08 27.65 11.57
N LEU A 16 -12.27 27.20 11.19
CA LEU A 16 -13.08 27.82 10.15
C LEU A 16 -13.65 29.16 10.61
N PHE A 17 -14.13 29.25 11.85
CA PHE A 17 -14.73 30.47 12.38
C PHE A 17 -13.73 31.62 12.45
N VAL A 18 -12.47 31.34 12.80
CA VAL A 18 -11.36 32.32 12.78
C VAL A 18 -11.07 32.87 11.39
N GLN A 19 -11.38 32.14 10.32
CA GLN A 19 -11.22 32.59 8.94
C GLN A 19 -12.37 33.50 8.47
N ILE A 20 -13.50 33.52 9.17
CA ILE A 20 -14.62 34.41 8.84
C ILE A 20 -14.23 35.85 9.19
N ASN A 21 -14.53 36.78 8.29
CA ASN A 21 -14.33 38.20 8.56
C ASN A 21 -15.02 38.60 9.87
N PRO A 22 -14.32 39.26 10.82
CA PRO A 22 -14.86 39.55 12.14
C PRO A 22 -16.12 40.44 12.08
N LYS A 23 -16.27 41.30 11.06
CA LYS A 23 -17.49 42.09 10.88
C LYS A 23 -18.69 41.21 10.54
N ILE A 24 -18.50 40.16 9.74
CA ILE A 24 -19.54 39.20 9.34
C ILE A 24 -19.82 38.22 10.49
N ALA A 25 -18.78 37.70 11.15
CA ALA A 25 -18.92 36.80 12.29
C ALA A 25 -19.78 37.42 13.41
N ASN A 26 -19.65 38.72 13.63
CA ASN A 26 -20.45 39.45 14.62
C ASN A 26 -21.91 39.69 14.21
N THR A 27 -22.27 39.49 12.93
CA THR A 27 -23.68 39.58 12.48
C THR A 27 -24.49 38.33 12.77
N PHE A 28 -23.86 37.21 13.15
CA PHE A 28 -24.58 35.98 13.43
C PHE A 28 -25.41 36.09 14.70
N THR A 29 -26.68 35.74 14.60
CA THR A 29 -27.53 35.50 15.76
C THR A 29 -27.13 34.19 16.44
N ASP A 30 -27.52 34.03 17.70
CA ASP A 30 -27.13 32.86 18.47
C ASP A 30 -27.78 31.58 17.90
N GLU A 31 -29.00 31.68 17.37
CA GLU A 31 -29.70 30.60 16.66
C GLU A 31 -29.02 30.21 15.34
N GLN A 32 -28.53 31.20 14.57
CA GLN A 32 -27.76 30.97 13.35
C GLN A 32 -26.45 30.27 13.66
N LEU A 33 -25.76 30.71 14.71
CA LEU A 33 -24.51 30.14 15.15
C LEU A 33 -24.71 28.70 15.64
N GLU A 34 -25.76 28.43 16.40
CA GLU A 34 -26.12 27.09 16.86
C GLU A 34 -26.46 26.16 15.69
N ALA A 35 -27.24 26.63 14.71
CA ALA A 35 -27.57 25.86 13.50
C ALA A 35 -26.31 25.49 12.70
N VAL A 36 -25.37 26.43 12.59
CA VAL A 36 -24.07 26.20 11.95
C VAL A 36 -23.27 25.18 12.75
N ILE A 37 -23.10 25.33 14.07
CA ILE A 37 -22.37 24.38 14.93
C ILE A 37 -22.97 22.97 14.85
N ARG A 38 -24.30 22.86 14.87
CA ARG A 38 -25.00 21.57 14.73
C ARG A 38 -24.75 20.91 13.37
N SER A 39 -24.57 21.70 12.31
CA SER A 39 -24.18 21.17 11.00
C SER A 39 -22.78 20.54 11.02
N PHE A 40 -21.83 21.08 11.80
CA PHE A 40 -20.51 20.48 11.97
C PHE A 40 -20.54 19.16 12.75
N GLY A 41 -21.33 19.07 13.84
CA GLY A 41 -21.42 17.87 14.68
C GLY A 41 -22.02 16.62 14.01
N SER A 42 -22.72 16.79 12.88
CA SER A 42 -23.25 15.67 12.05
C SER A 42 -22.29 15.22 10.96
N HIS A 43 -21.22 15.99 10.74
CA HIS A 43 -20.20 15.73 9.74
C HIS A 43 -18.90 15.47 10.46
N GLY A 44 -18.81 14.31 11.13
CA GLY A 44 -17.52 13.63 11.16
C GLY A 44 -17.11 13.48 9.71
N TRP A 45 -16.29 14.42 9.23
CA TRP A 45 -15.81 14.52 7.86
C TRP A 45 -15.44 13.11 7.45
N ALA A 46 -16.29 12.49 6.62
CA ALA A 46 -16.41 11.03 6.59
C ALA A 46 -15.01 10.45 6.49
N ARG A 47 -14.51 9.90 7.61
CA ARG A 47 -13.15 9.37 7.65
C ARG A 47 -13.20 8.21 6.68
N HIS A 48 -12.72 8.47 5.47
CA HIS A 48 -12.60 7.45 4.47
C HIS A 48 -11.63 6.44 5.07
N PRO A 49 -12.00 5.14 5.13
CA PRO A 49 -11.10 4.11 5.63
C PRO A 49 -9.71 4.17 4.99
N LEU A 50 -9.64 4.68 3.76
CA LEU A 50 -8.42 5.04 3.07
C LEU A 50 -8.44 6.52 2.67
N ASP A 51 -7.57 7.34 3.25
CA ASP A 51 -7.30 8.73 2.85
C ASP A 51 -5.78 8.95 2.81
N ILE A 52 -5.19 8.78 1.61
CA ILE A 52 -3.76 8.98 1.37
C ILE A 52 -3.59 10.20 0.48
N LYS A 53 -2.77 11.15 0.94
CA LYS A 53 -2.44 12.39 0.22
C LYS A 53 -0.93 12.56 0.24
N VAL A 54 -0.28 12.47 -0.91
CA VAL A 54 1.18 12.52 -1.02
C VAL A 54 1.57 13.59 -2.04
N SER A 55 2.45 14.49 -1.61
CA SER A 55 3.15 15.44 -2.48
C SER A 55 4.57 14.94 -2.68
N VAL A 56 4.97 14.65 -3.92
CA VAL A 56 6.34 14.19 -4.21
C VAL A 56 7.19 15.42 -4.53
N PRO A 57 8.24 15.74 -3.74
CA PRO A 57 9.05 16.94 -3.94
C PRO A 57 10.11 16.68 -5.02
N ILE A 58 9.70 16.59 -6.28
CA ILE A 58 10.62 16.46 -7.42
C ILE A 58 11.06 17.86 -7.88
N PRO A 59 12.36 18.18 -7.92
CA PRO A 59 12.84 19.46 -8.43
C PRO A 59 12.32 19.72 -9.86
N GLY A 60 11.63 20.84 -10.07
CA GLY A 60 11.04 21.22 -11.36
C GLY A 60 9.68 20.59 -11.69
N LEU A 61 9.19 19.64 -10.90
CA LEU A 61 7.91 18.97 -11.14
C LEU A 61 7.10 18.84 -9.83
N ARG A 62 5.89 19.40 -9.81
CA ARG A 62 5.00 19.34 -8.64
C ARG A 62 3.92 18.28 -8.87
N PHE A 63 4.13 17.08 -8.33
CA PHE A 63 3.13 16.01 -8.36
C PHE A 63 2.42 15.88 -7.01
N TYR A 64 1.09 15.77 -7.07
CA TYR A 64 0.24 15.48 -5.93
C TYR A 64 -0.66 14.29 -6.25
N LEU A 65 -0.64 13.29 -5.38
CA LEU A 65 -1.42 12.07 -5.52
C LEU A 65 -2.39 11.96 -4.34
N VAL A 66 -3.66 11.71 -4.67
CA VAL A 66 -4.71 11.44 -3.69
C VAL A 66 -5.32 10.08 -3.97
N LEU A 67 -5.34 9.22 -2.96
CA LEU A 67 -6.08 7.97 -2.97
C LEU A 67 -7.10 8.00 -1.83
N LEU A 68 -8.38 8.05 -2.22
CA LEU A 68 -9.51 8.08 -1.31
C LEU A 68 -10.40 6.88 -1.60
N ALA A 69 -10.67 6.04 -0.59
CA ALA A 69 -11.59 4.92 -0.73
C ALA A 69 -12.44 4.73 0.53
N GLY A 70 -13.69 4.33 0.34
CA GLY A 70 -14.63 4.10 1.42
C GLY A 70 -16.00 3.64 0.94
N SER A 71 -16.91 3.45 1.89
CA SER A 71 -18.31 3.09 1.59
C SER A 71 -18.98 4.19 0.76
N GLU A 72 -19.54 3.80 -0.38
CA GLU A 72 -20.34 4.70 -1.21
C GLU A 72 -21.70 4.93 -0.56
N ARG A 73 -21.94 6.16 -0.08
CA ARG A 73 -23.17 6.56 0.60
C ARG A 73 -24.03 7.53 -0.23
N ARG A 74 -23.58 7.90 -1.44
CA ARG A 74 -24.30 8.84 -2.31
C ARG A 74 -25.48 8.16 -3.00
N SER A 75 -26.55 8.92 -3.24
CA SER A 75 -27.73 8.44 -3.97
C SER A 75 -27.40 8.12 -5.44
N GLN A 76 -28.16 7.19 -6.04
CA GLN A 76 -27.95 6.75 -7.43
C GLN A 76 -28.08 7.89 -8.45
N GLU A 77 -28.97 8.86 -8.20
CA GLU A 77 -29.14 10.05 -9.04
C GLU A 77 -27.87 10.92 -9.06
N ARG A 78 -27.30 11.20 -7.88
CA ARG A 78 -26.04 11.95 -7.76
C ARG A 78 -24.85 11.23 -8.39
N LEU A 79 -24.82 9.90 -8.31
CA LEU A 79 -23.80 9.08 -8.97
C LEU A 79 -23.88 9.16 -10.49
N ARG A 80 -25.10 9.11 -11.06
CA ARG A 80 -25.31 9.28 -12.51
C ARG A 80 -24.85 10.64 -13.00
N SER A 81 -25.19 11.71 -12.28
CA SER A 81 -24.72 13.07 -12.61
C SER A 81 -23.19 13.19 -12.50
N SER A 82 -22.57 12.57 -11.48
CA SER A 82 -21.12 12.67 -11.26
C SER A 82 -20.28 11.93 -12.31
N LYS A 83 -20.79 10.84 -12.90
CA LYS A 83 -20.11 10.09 -13.98
C LYS A 83 -19.84 10.95 -15.21
N GLY A 84 -20.69 11.94 -15.48
CA GLY A 84 -20.49 12.89 -16.58
C GLY A 84 -19.39 13.93 -16.31
N LEU A 85 -19.18 14.30 -15.04
CA LEU A 85 -18.17 15.30 -14.67
C LEU A 85 -16.75 14.71 -14.49
N TYR A 86 -16.66 13.46 -14.05
CA TYR A 86 -15.39 12.79 -13.77
C TYR A 86 -15.28 11.46 -14.52
N PRO A 87 -15.12 11.49 -15.85
CA PRO A 87 -14.96 10.27 -16.62
C PRO A 87 -13.65 9.58 -16.23
N PHE A 88 -13.74 8.31 -15.85
CA PHE A 88 -12.54 7.50 -15.54
C PHE A 88 -11.64 7.33 -16.78
N TRP A 89 -12.25 7.32 -17.96
CA TRP A 89 -11.61 7.16 -19.26
C TRP A 89 -11.24 8.50 -19.91
N THR A 90 -10.43 9.30 -19.23
CA THR A 90 -9.72 10.40 -19.91
C THR A 90 -8.45 9.86 -20.58
N VAL A 91 -7.98 10.53 -21.64
CA VAL A 91 -6.70 10.20 -22.28
C VAL A 91 -5.55 10.23 -21.26
N GLY A 92 -5.55 11.22 -20.36
CA GLY A 92 -4.56 11.31 -19.29
C GLY A 92 -4.58 10.10 -18.34
N ASN A 93 -5.76 9.69 -17.87
CA ASN A 93 -5.89 8.50 -17.02
C ASN A 93 -5.48 7.22 -17.75
N ALA A 94 -5.83 7.09 -19.04
CA ALA A 94 -5.45 5.95 -19.86
C ALA A 94 -3.92 5.86 -20.02
N LEU A 95 -3.26 6.97 -20.36
CA LEU A 95 -1.80 7.03 -20.46
C LEU A 95 -1.13 6.73 -19.12
N PHE A 96 -1.66 7.25 -18.01
CA PHE A 96 -1.18 6.95 -16.66
C PHE A 96 -1.29 5.46 -16.34
N LEU A 97 -2.45 4.83 -16.60
CA LEU A 97 -2.66 3.39 -16.36
C LEU A 97 -1.75 2.53 -17.23
N ILE A 98 -1.59 2.87 -18.51
CA ILE A 98 -0.67 2.16 -19.42
C ILE A 98 0.76 2.24 -18.90
N GLY A 99 1.23 3.45 -18.57
CA GLY A 99 2.57 3.64 -18.00
C GLY A 99 2.77 2.86 -16.71
N PHE A 100 1.78 2.87 -15.81
CA PHE A 100 1.81 2.12 -14.56
C PHE A 100 1.91 0.61 -14.78
N ILE A 101 1.12 0.06 -15.71
CA ILE A 101 1.17 -1.38 -16.06
C ILE A 101 2.53 -1.74 -16.67
N ILE A 102 3.07 -0.91 -17.55
CA ILE A 102 4.40 -1.14 -18.15
C ILE A 102 5.48 -1.22 -17.06
N ILE A 103 5.45 -0.29 -16.09
CA ILE A 103 6.40 -0.29 -14.96
C ILE A 103 6.27 -1.57 -14.14
N LEU A 104 5.04 -2.00 -13.81
CA LEU A 104 4.82 -3.24 -13.06
C LEU A 104 5.35 -4.47 -13.80
N LEU A 105 5.11 -4.56 -15.11
CA LEU A 105 5.61 -5.66 -15.94
C LEU A 105 7.14 -5.64 -16.04
N ALA A 106 7.76 -4.47 -16.21
CA ALA A 106 9.20 -4.33 -16.24
C ALA A 106 9.83 -4.74 -14.89
N CYS A 107 9.27 -4.27 -13.77
CA CYS A 107 9.70 -4.69 -12.43
C CYS A 107 9.55 -6.19 -12.24
N SER A 108 8.42 -6.78 -12.63
CA SER A 108 8.20 -8.22 -12.55
C SER A 108 9.23 -9.00 -13.35
N TYR A 109 9.54 -8.55 -14.58
CA TYR A 109 10.51 -9.21 -15.43
C TYR A 109 11.94 -9.18 -14.84
N ILE A 110 12.32 -8.10 -14.16
CA ILE A 110 13.63 -7.97 -13.51
C ILE A 110 13.69 -8.79 -12.22
N LEU A 111 12.64 -8.75 -11.40
CA LEU A 111 12.63 -9.40 -10.09
C LEU A 111 12.41 -10.91 -10.18
N PHE A 112 11.64 -11.38 -11.17
CA PHE A 112 11.33 -12.79 -11.35
C PHE A 112 12.57 -13.70 -11.45
N PRO A 113 13.57 -13.45 -12.32
CA PRO A 113 14.76 -14.31 -12.40
C PRO A 113 15.60 -14.26 -11.12
N PHE A 114 15.64 -13.11 -10.43
CA PHE A 114 16.32 -12.99 -9.14
C PHE A 114 15.67 -13.86 -8.07
N VAL A 115 14.34 -13.80 -7.95
CA VAL A 115 13.57 -14.65 -7.04
C VAL A 115 13.70 -16.12 -7.42
N LEU A 116 13.63 -16.46 -8.71
CA LEU A 116 13.79 -17.82 -9.20
C LEU A 116 15.17 -18.38 -8.86
N SER A 117 16.24 -17.59 -9.01
CA SER A 117 17.61 -17.97 -8.65
C SER A 117 17.76 -18.26 -7.15
N LEU A 118 17.12 -17.46 -6.29
CA LEU A 118 17.08 -17.71 -4.84
C LEU A 118 16.38 -19.02 -4.48
N ILE A 119 15.39 -19.44 -5.27
CA ILE A 119 14.65 -20.69 -5.03
C ILE A 119 15.46 -21.89 -5.55
N THR A 120 16.05 -21.81 -6.75
CA THR A 120 16.80 -22.92 -7.34
C THR A 120 18.10 -23.24 -6.59
N THR A 121 18.78 -22.22 -6.06
CA THR A 121 19.96 -22.41 -5.19
C THR A 121 19.62 -23.19 -3.92
N ARG A 122 18.42 -22.99 -3.34
CA ARG A 122 17.97 -23.78 -2.18
C ARG A 122 17.56 -25.21 -2.52
N TYR A 123 17.13 -25.47 -3.75
CA TYR A 123 16.76 -26.82 -4.19
C TYR A 123 17.99 -27.69 -4.48
N THR A 124 19.09 -27.08 -4.93
CA THR A 124 20.31 -27.79 -5.36
C THR A 124 21.34 -27.99 -4.24
N SER A 125 21.08 -27.50 -3.03
CA SER A 125 21.95 -27.76 -1.88
C SER A 125 21.79 -29.22 -1.43
N SER A 126 22.54 -30.13 -2.07
CA SER A 126 22.76 -31.48 -1.57
C SER A 126 23.51 -31.41 -0.24
N SER A 127 22.97 -32.07 0.78
CA SER A 127 23.64 -32.23 2.08
C SER A 127 24.32 -33.61 2.08
N PRO A 128 25.65 -33.69 1.93
CA PRO A 128 26.31 -34.98 1.82
C PRO A 128 26.25 -35.74 3.15
N THR A 129 25.92 -37.02 3.08
CA THR A 129 25.85 -37.91 4.24
C THR A 129 27.07 -38.83 4.25
N LEU A 130 27.66 -39.00 5.44
CA LEU A 130 28.78 -39.91 5.66
C LEU A 130 28.29 -41.34 5.90
N ILE A 131 28.95 -42.33 5.30
CA ILE A 131 28.62 -43.74 5.52
C ILE A 131 29.64 -44.38 6.46
N PRO A 132 29.28 -44.64 7.73
CA PRO A 132 30.25 -45.05 8.75
C PRO A 132 30.73 -46.50 8.62
N TRP A 133 30.04 -47.35 7.85
CA TRP A 133 30.37 -48.78 7.73
C TRP A 133 31.22 -49.14 6.49
N ILE A 134 31.44 -48.21 5.57
CA ILE A 134 32.32 -48.43 4.40
C ILE A 134 33.68 -47.79 4.70
N GLY A 135 34.66 -48.63 5.01
CA GLY A 135 36.02 -48.21 5.38
C GLY A 135 37.04 -48.31 4.23
N ASP A 136 36.60 -48.72 3.04
CA ASP A 136 37.45 -48.96 1.89
C ASP A 136 37.02 -48.12 0.68
N GLY A 137 38.00 -47.54 -0.01
CA GLY A 137 37.75 -46.68 -1.17
C GLY A 137 37.20 -47.43 -2.37
N PHE A 138 37.65 -48.67 -2.59
CA PHE A 138 37.19 -49.48 -3.71
C PHE A 138 35.73 -49.91 -3.53
N GLU A 139 35.34 -50.33 -2.32
CA GLU A 139 33.92 -50.60 -2.02
C GLU A 139 33.04 -49.34 -2.15
N CYS A 140 33.54 -48.17 -1.73
CA CYS A 140 32.80 -46.92 -1.86
C CYS A 140 32.52 -46.59 -3.34
N GLU A 141 33.54 -46.61 -4.19
CA GLU A 141 33.41 -46.28 -5.61
C GLU A 141 32.57 -47.32 -6.37
N HIS A 142 32.64 -48.60 -6.00
CA HIS A 142 31.81 -49.66 -6.58
C HIS A 142 30.31 -49.45 -6.32
N THR A 143 29.94 -48.71 -5.26
CA THR A 143 28.54 -48.33 -4.97
C THR A 143 28.11 -47.00 -5.60
N HIS A 144 28.89 -46.47 -6.55
CA HIS A 144 28.67 -45.16 -7.20
C HIS A 144 28.70 -43.98 -6.21
N ARG A 145 29.55 -44.08 -5.17
CA ARG A 145 29.74 -43.05 -4.15
C ARG A 145 31.12 -42.41 -4.26
N VAL A 146 31.32 -41.29 -3.57
CA VAL A 146 32.56 -40.51 -3.66
C VAL A 146 33.42 -40.79 -2.44
N TRP A 147 34.65 -41.27 -2.64
CA TRP A 147 35.65 -41.37 -1.58
C TRP A 147 36.42 -40.06 -1.43
N HIS A 148 36.36 -39.45 -0.24
CA HIS A 148 37.03 -38.18 0.04
C HIS A 148 37.48 -38.11 1.50
N ASP A 149 38.72 -37.67 1.75
CA ASP A 149 39.34 -37.57 3.08
C ASP A 149 39.32 -38.89 3.90
N GLY A 150 39.51 -40.02 3.22
CA GLY A 150 39.50 -41.34 3.87
C GLY A 150 38.12 -41.78 4.36
N LYS A 151 37.05 -41.19 3.82
CA LYS A 151 35.65 -41.52 4.16
C LYS A 151 34.77 -41.58 2.91
N CYS A 152 33.72 -42.39 2.98
CA CYS A 152 32.75 -42.52 1.89
C CYS A 152 31.58 -41.54 2.05
N TRP A 153 31.31 -40.75 1.01
CA TRP A 153 30.29 -39.69 0.98
C TRP A 153 29.19 -39.98 -0.04
N TYR A 154 27.96 -39.63 0.32
CA TYR A 154 26.76 -39.79 -0.51
C TYR A 154 25.99 -38.48 -0.65
N TYR A 155 25.70 -38.07 -1.89
CA TYR A 155 25.16 -36.74 -2.24
C TYR A 155 23.70 -36.76 -2.73
N GLU A 156 23.02 -37.89 -2.65
CA GLU A 156 21.70 -38.07 -3.29
C GLU A 156 20.52 -37.62 -2.41
N HIS A 157 20.76 -37.11 -1.20
CA HIS A 157 19.69 -36.63 -0.34
C HIS A 157 19.33 -35.17 -0.63
N SER A 158 18.06 -34.98 -1.00
CA SER A 158 17.45 -33.66 -1.10
C SER A 158 17.02 -33.20 0.29
N PRO A 159 17.06 -31.91 0.63
CA PRO A 159 16.57 -31.43 1.93
C PRO A 159 15.06 -31.62 2.15
N ASN A 160 14.31 -32.10 1.14
CA ASN A 160 12.86 -32.31 1.21
C ASN A 160 12.43 -33.79 1.26
N PHE A 161 13.36 -34.76 1.16
CA PHE A 161 13.17 -36.19 1.40
C PHE A 161 14.52 -36.91 1.48
#